data_AF-A0AAN7CS58-F1
#
_entry.id   AF-A0AAN7CS58-F1
#
_cell.length_a   1.000
_cell.length_b   1.000
_cell.length_c   1.000
_cell.angle_alpha   90.00
_cell.angle_beta   90.00
_cell.angle_gamma   90.00
#
_symmetry.space_group_name_H-M   'P 1'
#
loop_
_entity.id
_entity.type
_entity.pdbx_description
1 polymer ?
#
loop_
_entity_poly.entity_id
_entity_poly.type
_entity_poly.pdbx_seq_one_letter_code
_entity_poly.pdbx_strand_id
1 'polypeptide(L)' 'ICLEPFRDQSLVRTLPCHHLFHAGCIANWFLKHHDTCPICMAHYATGTSSREVELPRRPSPVFLPF' A
#
# COMPACT_ATOMS: atom_id res chain seq x y z
N ILE A 1 -12.18 -6.80 8.69
CA ILE A 1 -12.70 -6.52 7.33
C ILE A 1 -13.90 -7.42 7.07
N CYS A 2 -14.94 -6.95 6.37
CA CYS A 2 -16.13 -7.76 6.08
C CYS A 2 -15.82 -8.74 4.94
N LEU A 3 -15.97 -10.05 5.16
CA LEU A 3 -15.68 -11.13 4.19
C LEU A 3 -16.88 -11.42 3.28
N GLU A 4 -17.75 -10.45 3.10
CA GLU A 4 -19.02 -10.59 2.37
C GLU A 4 -18.82 -10.32 0.87
N PRO A 5 -19.49 -11.04 -0.05
CA PRO A 5 -19.48 -10.73 -1.47
C PRO A 5 -20.00 -9.33 -1.77
N PHE A 6 -19.36 -8.65 -2.72
CA PHE A 6 -19.85 -7.40 -3.29
C PHE A 6 -21.18 -7.67 -4.03
N ARG A 7 -22.29 -7.09 -3.57
CA ARG A 7 -23.56 -6.99 -4.31
C ARG A 7 -23.59 -5.79 -5.25
N ASP A 8 -24.55 -5.75 -6.17
CA ASP A 8 -24.74 -4.73 -7.22
C ASP A 8 -24.96 -3.28 -6.75
N GLN A 9 -24.87 -3.02 -5.44
CA GLN A 9 -25.07 -1.72 -4.79
C GLN A 9 -23.99 -1.42 -3.76
N SER A 10 -22.94 -2.25 -3.73
CA SER A 10 -21.89 -2.16 -2.73
C SER A 10 -20.98 -1.01 -3.08
N LEU A 11 -20.99 0.03 -2.27
CA LEU A 11 -19.99 1.09 -2.38
C LEU A 11 -18.62 0.47 -2.10
N VAL A 12 -17.75 0.46 -3.09
CA VAL A 12 -16.37 -0.01 -2.98
C VAL A 12 -15.39 1.14 -3.17
N ARG A 13 -14.25 1.03 -2.51
CA ARG A 13 -13.15 1.98 -2.56
C ARG A 13 -11.86 1.23 -2.83
N THR A 14 -11.11 1.75 -3.80
CA THR A 14 -9.76 1.28 -4.11
C THR A 14 -8.76 2.09 -3.28
N LEU A 15 -7.84 1.39 -2.62
CA LEU A 15 -6.70 1.98 -1.92
C LEU A 15 -5.53 2.24 -2.89
N PRO A 16 -4.55 3.10 -2.52
CA PRO A 16 -3.36 3.34 -3.34
C PRO A 16 -2.50 2.08 -3.57
N CYS A 17 -2.68 1.05 -2.74
CA CYS A 17 -2.08 -0.27 -2.93
C CYS A 17 -2.86 -1.19 -3.89
N HIS A 18 -3.82 -0.66 -4.67
CA HIS A 18 -4.67 -1.39 -5.64
C HIS A 18 -5.63 -2.42 -5.05
N HIS A 19 -5.86 -2.42 -3.74
CA HIS A 19 -6.82 -3.31 -3.09
C HIS A 19 -8.21 -2.66 -3.02
N LEU A 20 -9.24 -3.47 -3.32
CA LEU A 20 -10.64 -3.08 -3.33
C LEU A 20 -11.33 -3.52 -2.03
N PHE A 21 -12.01 -2.59 -1.37
CA PHE A 21 -12.78 -2.86 -0.16
C PHE A 21 -14.11 -2.14 -0.18
N HIS A 22 -15.10 -2.62 0.56
CA HIS A 22 -16.32 -1.87 0.82
C HIS A 22 -15.99 -0.51 1.47
N ALA A 23 -16.53 0.58 0.93
CA ALA A 23 -16.37 1.93 1.44
C ALA A 23 -16.73 2.03 2.93
N GLY A 24 -17.82 1.37 3.35
CA GLY A 24 -18.20 1.29 4.76
C GLY A 24 -17.22 0.47 5.61
N CYS A 25 -16.74 -0.67 5.10
CA CYS A 25 -15.84 -1.53 5.87
C CYS A 25 -14.43 -0.95 5.99
N ILE A 26 -13.94 -0.27 4.95
CA ILE A 26 -12.63 0.38 4.97
C ILE A 26 -12.67 1.68 5.79
N ALA A 27 -13.78 2.43 5.75
CA ALA A 27 -13.99 3.56 6.64
C ALA A 27 -13.98 3.11 8.11
N ASN A 28 -14.76 2.06 8.44
CA ASN A 28 -14.78 1.49 9.79
C ASN A 28 -13.43 0.90 10.22
N TRP A 29 -12.62 0.43 9.28
CA TRP A 29 -11.25 -0.03 9.54
C TRP A 29 -10.33 1.14 9.93
N PHE A 30 -10.34 2.23 9.15
CA PHE A 30 -9.58 3.45 9.50
C PHE A 30 -10.04 4.06 10.83
N LEU A 31 -11.35 4.07 11.08
CA LEU A 31 -11.95 4.52 12.34
C LEU A 31 -11.44 3.75 13.58
N LYS A 32 -10.95 2.52 13.41
CA LYS A 32 -10.35 1.72 14.48
C LYS A 32 -8.84 1.94 14.66
N HIS A 33 -8.30 3.07 14.17
CA HIS A 33 -6.88 3.41 14.22
C HIS A 33 -5.98 2.47 13.40
N HIS A 34 -6.49 1.92 12.30
CA HIS A 34 -5.70 1.14 11.36
C HIS A 34 -5.49 1.91 10.05
N ASP A 35 -4.34 2.58 9.89
CA ASP A 35 -3.97 3.31 8.67
C ASP A 35 -3.37 2.43 7.58
N THR A 36 -3.45 1.11 7.72
CA THR A 36 -2.80 0.12 6.86
C THR A 36 -3.80 -0.74 6.12
N CYS A 37 -3.42 -1.20 4.93
CA CYS A 37 -4.22 -2.13 4.15
C CYS A 37 -4.27 -3.51 4.85
N PRO A 38 -5.45 -4.12 5.05
CA PRO A 38 -5.54 -5.43 5.70
C PRO A 38 -5.01 -6.60 4.85
N ILE A 39 -4.68 -6.36 3.56
CA ILE A 39 -4.13 -7.40 2.67
C ILE A 39 -2.61 -7.30 2.57
N CYS A 40 -2.09 -6.10 2.30
CA CYS A 40 -0.65 -5.89 2.07
C CYS A 40 0.06 -5.10 3.18
N MET A 41 -0.65 -4.67 4.22
CA MET A 41 -0.15 -3.82 5.30
C MET A 41 0.41 -2.46 4.84
N ALA A 42 0.22 -2.07 3.57
CA ALA A 42 0.65 -0.78 3.06
C ALA A 42 -0.19 0.37 3.64
N HIS A 43 0.47 1.48 4.03
CA HIS A 43 -0.21 2.64 4.59
C HIS A 43 -1.05 3.40 3.55
N TYR A 44 -2.19 3.93 3.99
CA TYR A 44 -3.04 4.81 3.19
C TYR A 44 -2.33 6.15 2.86
N ALA A 45 -1.44 6.61 3.73
CA ALA A 45 -0.74 7.89 3.62
C ALA A 45 0.30 7.95 2.49
N THR A 46 0.73 6.82 1.92
CA THR A 46 1.73 6.76 0.84
C THR A 46 1.09 6.95 -0.54
N GLY A 47 0.24 7.97 -0.65
CA GLY A 47 -0.27 8.53 -1.90
C GLY A 47 0.63 9.62 -2.49
N THR A 48 1.87 9.77 -2.00
CA THR A 48 2.90 10.52 -2.72
C THR A 48 3.93 9.56 -3.28
N SER A 49 4.06 9.62 -4.60
CA SER A 49 5.19 9.09 -5.33
C SER A 49 6.48 9.64 -4.74
N SER A 50 7.10 8.86 -3.86
CA SER A 50 8.55 8.80 -3.78
C SER A 50 8.92 7.36 -4.04
N ARG A 51 8.87 6.99 -5.34
CA ARG A 51 9.90 6.13 -5.88
C ARG A 51 11.22 6.89 -5.72
N GLU A 52 11.77 6.89 -4.51
CA GLU A 52 13.22 6.79 -4.41
C GLU A 52 13.50 5.38 -4.93
N VAL A 53 13.87 5.32 -6.20
CA VAL A 53 14.30 4.12 -6.89
C VAL A 53 15.43 3.50 -6.07
N GLU A 54 15.21 2.27 -5.60
CA GLU A 54 16.27 1.46 -5.00
C GLU A 54 17.35 1.15 -6.05
N LEU A 55 18.38 2.01 -6.08
CA LEU A 55 19.80 1.83 -6.44
C LEU A 55 20.20 1.37 -7.87
N PRO A 56 21.43 1.74 -8.28
CA PRO A 56 22.46 0.70 -8.21
C PRO A 56 23.56 1.09 -7.22
N ARG A 57 23.91 0.13 -6.35
CA ARG A 57 25.09 0.22 -5.48
C ARG A 57 26.28 0.44 -6.40
N ARG A 58 26.94 1.60 -6.28
CA ARG A 58 28.23 1.83 -6.94
C ARG A 58 29.17 0.73 -6.45
N PRO A 59 29.69 -0.17 -7.32
CA PRO A 59 30.76 -1.03 -6.87
C PRO A 59 31.94 -0.14 -6.45
N SER A 60 32.54 -0.46 -5.32
CA SER A 60 33.70 0.22 -4.78
C SER A 60 34.80 0.34 -5.85
N PRO A 61 35.58 1.44 -5.89
CA PRO A 61 36.67 1.58 -6.83
C PRO A 61 37.69 0.46 -6.55
N VAL A 62 37.86 -0.44 -7.53
CA VAL A 62 38.92 -1.45 -7.47
C VAL A 62 40.23 -0.71 -7.72
N PHE A 63 40.90 -0.29 -6.65
CA PHE A 63 42.33 0.04 -6.71
C PHE A 63 43.08 -1.28 -6.89
N LEU A 64 43.38 -1.63 -8.13
CA LEU A 64 44.32 -2.70 -8.44
C LEU A 64 45.74 -2.21 -8.06
N PRO A 65 46.51 -2.95 -7.26
CA PRO A 65 47.91 -2.63 -6.97
C PRO A 65 48.80 -2.93 -8.18
N PHE A 66 49.91 -2.20 -8.30
CA PHE A 66 51.07 -2.59 -9.11
C PHE A 66 51.78 -3.80 -8.48
#